data_AF-A0A969TC25-F1
#
_entry.id   AF-A0A969TC25-F1
#
_cell.length_a   1.000
_cell.length_b   1.000
_cell.length_c   1.000
_cell.angle_alpha   90.00
_cell.angle_beta   90.00
_cell.angle_gamma   90.00
#
_symmetry.space_group_name_H-M   'P 1'
#
loop_
_entity.id
_entity.type
_entity.pdbx_description
1 polymer ?
#
loop_
_entity_poly.entity_id
_entity_poly.type
_entity_poly.pdbx_seq_one_letter_code
_entity_poly.pdbx_strand_id
1 'polypeptide(L)'
;MTTHRGLPGEESRSRCLTKSQAIAENLIEHKNGKMYGEFLPYIPGLLNWVLEMDESEATSIVKNYEAKVPSLLAMKAKTLVETNPIADWLDNFVVYDEFAKTNIGVAKRDKDSNSPFWYLDTEKWLYPNYCEYCHNSGTKGVSLRRFVNLLSDLGKNQLGLDIRKERDRHGSYFVGLKLRMEMMIHHR
;
A
#
# COMPACT_ATOMS: atom_id res chain seq x y z
N MET A 1 30.93 29.82 55.83
CA MET A 1 30.50 28.82 56.84
C MET A 1 29.02 28.52 56.61
N THR A 2 28.63 27.25 56.79
CA THR A 2 27.26 26.67 56.86
C THR A 2 26.37 26.62 55.59
N THR A 3 26.54 25.48 54.89
CA THR A 3 25.54 24.53 54.35
C THR A 3 24.03 24.77 54.57
N HIS A 4 23.24 24.54 53.51
CA HIS A 4 21.95 23.87 53.59
C HIS A 4 21.78 22.83 52.45
N ARG A 5 21.30 21.64 52.84
CA ARG A 5 21.00 20.45 52.03
C ARG A 5 19.63 20.55 51.35
N GLY A 6 19.42 19.80 50.26
CA GLY A 6 18.09 19.34 49.81
C GLY A 6 17.97 18.96 48.32
N LEU A 7 18.07 17.66 48.01
CA LEU A 7 17.66 16.97 46.76
C LEU A 7 16.11 16.94 46.60
N PRO A 8 15.50 16.29 45.57
CA PRO A 8 15.78 16.15 44.13
C PRO A 8 14.56 16.57 43.28
N GLY A 9 14.68 16.79 41.96
CA GLY A 9 13.49 17.07 41.14
C GLY A 9 13.72 17.19 39.64
N GLU A 10 13.26 16.16 38.93
CA GLU A 10 12.70 16.23 37.57
C GLU A 10 13.65 16.54 36.40
N GLU A 11 14.49 15.55 36.13
CA GLU A 11 14.91 15.23 34.77
C GLU A 11 13.69 14.71 33.98
N SER A 12 13.02 15.59 33.24
CA SER A 12 12.01 15.19 32.26
C SER A 12 11.90 16.22 31.15
N ARG A 13 12.65 15.97 30.07
CA ARG A 13 12.26 16.19 28.66
C ARG A 13 13.47 15.96 27.78
N SER A 14 13.58 14.76 27.23
CA SER A 14 13.97 14.49 25.84
C SER A 14 14.14 12.99 25.65
N ARG A 15 13.04 12.23 25.68
CA ARG A 15 13.02 10.94 24.99
C ARG A 15 12.78 11.27 23.52
N CYS A 16 13.87 11.55 22.81
CA CYS A 16 13.89 11.42 21.36
C CYS A 16 13.46 9.99 21.05
N LEU A 17 12.29 9.84 20.41
CA LEU A 17 11.88 8.61 19.75
C LEU A 17 12.89 8.38 18.63
N THR A 18 13.95 7.62 18.92
CA THR A 18 14.86 7.10 17.93
C THR A 18 14.02 6.26 16.97
N LYS A 19 13.84 6.78 15.76
CA LYS A 19 13.47 5.98 14.60
C LYS A 19 14.45 4.80 14.58
N SER A 20 13.97 3.60 14.88
CA SER A 20 14.72 2.37 14.63
C SER A 20 14.90 2.30 13.12
N GLN A 21 16.02 2.84 12.63
CA GLN A 21 16.53 2.44 11.33
C GLN A 21 16.89 0.97 11.50
N ALA A 22 16.12 0.10 10.85
CA ALA A 22 16.46 -1.30 10.73
C ALA A 22 17.83 -1.38 10.06
N ILE A 23 18.86 -1.68 10.85
CA ILE A 23 20.18 -2.04 10.34
C ILE A 23 19.93 -3.37 9.62
N ALA A 24 20.32 -3.46 8.35
CA ALA A 24 20.31 -4.73 7.65
C ALA A 24 21.34 -5.64 8.33
N GLU A 25 20.87 -6.51 9.22
CA GLU A 25 21.72 -7.47 9.93
C GLU A 25 22.26 -8.50 8.94
N ASN A 26 23.56 -8.80 9.07
CA ASN A 26 24.22 -9.77 8.20
C ASN A 26 23.86 -11.19 8.64
N LEU A 27 22.79 -11.72 8.05
CA LEU A 27 22.25 -13.04 8.38
C LEU A 27 23.18 -14.17 7.92
N ILE A 28 23.73 -14.07 6.70
CA ILE A 28 24.67 -15.05 6.16
C ILE A 28 25.57 -14.40 5.08
N GLU A 29 26.87 -14.64 5.14
CA GLU A 29 27.87 -14.13 4.18
C GLU A 29 28.88 -15.23 3.84
N HIS A 30 29.21 -15.36 2.56
CA HIS A 30 30.29 -16.23 2.08
C HIS A 30 31.53 -15.42 1.71
N LYS A 31 32.64 -15.63 2.41
CA LYS A 31 33.90 -14.92 2.14
C LYS A 31 35.10 -15.87 2.30
N ASN A 32 35.95 -15.92 1.27
CA ASN A 32 37.18 -16.73 1.25
C ASN A 32 36.96 -18.22 1.62
N GLY A 33 35.89 -18.83 1.10
CA GLY A 33 35.58 -20.25 1.35
C GLY A 33 35.04 -20.53 2.75
N LYS A 34 34.72 -19.50 3.54
CA LYS A 34 34.11 -19.60 4.87
C LYS A 34 32.78 -18.86 4.88
N MET A 35 31.81 -19.43 5.57
CA MET A 35 30.51 -18.82 5.84
C MET A 35 30.52 -18.17 7.21
N TYR A 36 29.86 -17.01 7.32
CA TYR A 36 29.70 -16.24 8.55
C TYR A 36 28.25 -15.75 8.66
N GLY A 37 27.82 -15.34 9.84
CA GLY A 37 26.50 -14.73 10.06
C GLY A 37 25.68 -15.45 11.14
N GLU A 38 24.73 -14.73 11.71
CA GLU A 38 23.90 -15.21 12.82
C GLU A 38 22.96 -16.35 12.42
N PHE A 39 22.62 -16.46 11.13
CA PHE A 39 21.76 -17.54 10.63
C PHE A 39 22.53 -18.86 10.41
N LEU A 40 23.86 -18.82 10.36
CA LEU A 40 24.69 -19.99 10.02
C LEU A 40 24.44 -21.24 10.89
N PRO A 41 24.27 -21.13 12.23
CA PRO A 41 23.98 -22.29 13.08
C PRO A 41 22.66 -23.00 12.74
N TYR A 42 21.72 -22.30 12.09
CA TYR A 42 20.39 -22.82 11.78
C TYR A 42 20.32 -23.51 10.40
N ILE A 43 21.35 -23.36 9.56
CA ILE A 43 21.40 -23.94 8.21
C ILE A 43 21.20 -25.47 8.20
N PRO A 44 21.85 -26.27 9.08
CA PRO A 44 21.64 -27.72 9.08
C PRO A 44 20.20 -28.10 9.42
N GLY A 45 19.57 -27.38 10.37
CA GLY A 45 18.17 -27.61 10.75
C GLY A 45 17.21 -27.28 9.62
N LEU A 46 17.44 -26.15 8.93
CA LEU A 46 16.65 -25.77 7.75
C LEU A 46 16.78 -26.82 6.64
N LEU A 47 18.00 -27.29 6.35
CA LEU A 47 18.23 -28.29 5.30
C LEU A 47 17.54 -29.61 5.61
N ASN A 48 17.66 -30.11 6.84
CA ASN A 48 16.99 -31.34 7.23
C ASN A 48 15.48 -31.20 7.14
N TRP A 49 14.92 -30.07 7.58
CA TRP A 49 13.49 -29.78 7.44
C TRP A 49 13.02 -29.76 5.98
N VAL A 50 13.79 -29.16 5.06
CA VAL A 50 13.48 -29.17 3.62
C VAL A 50 13.56 -30.58 3.04
N LEU A 51 14.55 -31.37 3.44
CA LEU A 51 14.77 -32.73 2.95
C LEU A 51 13.76 -33.75 3.50
N GLU A 52 13.19 -33.49 4.68
CA GLU A 52 12.13 -34.28 5.29
C GLU A 52 10.73 -33.95 4.73
N MET A 53 10.60 -32.84 4.00
CA MET A 53 9.32 -32.40 3.44
C MET A 53 8.86 -33.31 2.30
N ASP A 54 7.59 -33.71 2.34
CA ASP A 54 6.97 -34.49 1.27
C ASP A 54 6.91 -33.70 -0.04
N GLU A 55 7.13 -34.36 -1.18
CA GLU A 55 7.16 -33.72 -2.50
C GLU A 55 5.83 -33.01 -2.83
N SER A 56 4.70 -33.61 -2.44
CA SER A 56 3.38 -33.02 -2.66
C SER A 56 3.17 -31.77 -1.80
N GLU A 57 3.68 -31.77 -0.57
CA GLU A 57 3.63 -30.63 0.35
C GLU A 57 4.52 -29.49 -0.13
N ALA A 58 5.77 -29.78 -0.50
CA ALA A 58 6.72 -28.82 -1.06
C ALA A 58 6.15 -28.18 -2.33
N THR A 59 5.62 -28.99 -3.25
CA THR A 59 4.96 -28.51 -4.48
C THR A 59 3.75 -27.63 -4.16
N SER A 60 2.96 -28.02 -3.16
CA SER A 60 1.78 -27.27 -2.73
C SER A 60 2.15 -25.92 -2.11
N ILE A 61 3.22 -25.87 -1.30
CA ILE A 61 3.74 -24.61 -0.73
C ILE A 61 4.26 -23.72 -1.84
N VAL A 62 5.10 -24.21 -2.75
CA VAL A 62 5.66 -23.39 -3.84
C VAL A 62 4.58 -22.87 -4.78
N LYS A 63 3.56 -23.68 -5.09
CA LYS A 63 2.46 -23.27 -5.99
C LYS A 63 1.46 -22.32 -5.32
N ASN A 64 1.16 -22.49 -4.04
CA ASN A 64 0.11 -21.76 -3.33
C ASN A 64 0.64 -20.93 -2.16
N TYR A 65 1.88 -20.45 -2.27
CA TYR A 65 2.59 -19.77 -1.19
C TYR A 65 1.84 -18.51 -0.71
N GLU A 66 1.10 -17.83 -1.60
CA GLU A 66 0.26 -16.68 -1.27
C GLU A 66 -0.87 -17.02 -0.30
N ALA A 67 -1.43 -18.23 -0.39
CA ALA A 67 -2.46 -18.72 0.52
C ALA A 67 -1.88 -19.29 1.82
N LYS A 68 -0.65 -19.83 1.77
CA LYS A 68 -0.02 -20.52 2.92
C LYS A 68 0.81 -19.59 3.81
N VAL A 69 1.21 -18.40 3.34
CA VAL A 69 2.06 -17.48 4.10
C VAL A 69 1.41 -16.08 4.16
N PRO A 70 0.53 -15.82 5.14
CA PRO A 70 -0.20 -14.55 5.24
C PRO A 70 0.70 -13.32 5.38
N SER A 71 1.86 -13.46 6.04
CA SER A 71 2.84 -12.36 6.18
C SER A 71 3.40 -11.91 4.82
N LEU A 72 3.57 -12.84 3.89
CA LEU A 72 4.04 -12.52 2.55
C LEU A 72 2.96 -11.83 1.71
N LEU A 73 1.69 -12.23 1.87
CA LEU A 73 0.57 -11.54 1.23
C LEU A 73 0.47 -10.09 1.73
N ALA A 74 0.57 -9.87 3.04
CA ALA A 74 0.59 -8.54 3.62
C ALA A 74 1.78 -7.69 3.11
N MET A 75 2.98 -8.28 3.02
CA MET A 75 4.15 -7.61 2.45
C MET A 75 3.93 -7.24 0.98
N LYS A 76 3.37 -8.15 0.16
CA LYS A 76 3.04 -7.89 -1.24
C LYS A 76 2.04 -6.75 -1.40
N ALA A 77 0.97 -6.75 -0.62
CA ALA A 77 -0.03 -5.69 -0.62
C ALA A 77 0.59 -4.34 -0.28
N LYS A 78 1.43 -4.30 0.77
CA LYS A 78 2.17 -3.09 1.16
C LYS A 78 3.10 -2.59 0.05
N THR A 79 3.92 -3.46 -0.52
CA THR A 79 4.82 -3.09 -1.63
C THR A 79 4.05 -2.58 -2.85
N LEU A 80 2.90 -3.19 -3.16
CA LEU A 80 2.05 -2.77 -4.27
C LEU A 80 1.54 -1.34 -4.06
N VAL A 81 1.03 -1.04 -2.87
CA VAL A 81 0.58 0.32 -2.49
C VAL A 81 1.74 1.31 -2.56
N GLU A 82 2.91 0.98 -1.99
CA GLU A 82 4.07 1.87 -1.95
C GLU A 82 4.64 2.21 -3.35
N THR A 83 4.49 1.32 -4.32
CA THR A 83 5.13 1.45 -5.65
C THR A 83 4.16 1.82 -6.78
N ASN A 84 2.85 1.73 -6.54
CA ASN A 84 1.82 2.01 -7.53
C ASN A 84 0.82 3.06 -7.02
N PRO A 85 0.88 4.32 -7.53
CA PRO A 85 -0.04 5.39 -7.12
C PRO A 85 -1.52 5.08 -7.34
N ILE A 86 -1.88 4.21 -8.29
CA ILE A 86 -3.27 3.78 -8.48
C ILE A 86 -3.67 2.81 -7.37
N ALA A 87 -2.77 1.95 -6.91
CA ALA A 87 -3.05 1.04 -5.80
C ALA A 87 -3.19 1.81 -4.48
N ASP A 88 -2.29 2.75 -4.21
CA ASP A 88 -2.41 3.64 -3.04
C ASP A 88 -3.70 4.46 -3.07
N TRP A 89 -4.02 5.07 -4.21
CA TRP A 89 -5.30 5.77 -4.36
C TRP A 89 -6.51 4.85 -4.15
N LEU A 90 -6.50 3.66 -4.75
CA LEU A 90 -7.61 2.71 -4.65
C LEU A 90 -7.85 2.29 -3.20
N ASP A 91 -6.78 2.01 -2.44
CA ASP A 91 -6.84 1.60 -1.04
C ASP A 91 -7.47 2.70 -0.15
N ASN A 92 -7.05 3.94 -0.37
CA ASN A 92 -7.45 5.08 0.46
C ASN A 92 -8.81 5.70 0.10
N PHE A 93 -9.20 5.69 -1.19
CA PHE A 93 -10.35 6.47 -1.68
C PHE A 93 -11.50 5.64 -2.23
N VAL A 94 -11.32 4.34 -2.41
CA VAL A 94 -12.32 3.47 -3.03
C VAL A 94 -12.64 2.29 -2.12
N VAL A 95 -13.90 1.89 -2.13
CA VAL A 95 -14.37 0.62 -1.56
C VAL A 95 -14.91 -0.26 -2.68
N TYR A 96 -14.70 -1.56 -2.52
CA TYR A 96 -15.38 -2.55 -3.35
C TYR A 96 -16.84 -2.67 -2.89
N ASP A 97 -17.76 -2.55 -3.85
CA ASP A 97 -19.20 -2.72 -3.66
C ASP A 97 -19.74 -3.30 -4.97
N GLU A 98 -20.11 -4.58 -4.94
CA GLU A 98 -20.49 -5.39 -6.10
C GLU A 98 -21.58 -4.73 -6.98
N PHE A 99 -22.49 -3.98 -6.36
CA PHE A 99 -23.61 -3.35 -7.06
C PHE A 99 -23.38 -1.86 -7.34
N ALA A 100 -22.34 -1.26 -6.77
CA ALA A 100 -22.05 0.14 -7.00
C ALA A 100 -21.65 0.39 -8.45
N LYS A 101 -22.22 1.46 -9.00
CA LYS A 101 -21.88 2.01 -10.31
C LYS A 101 -21.28 3.38 -10.11
N THR A 102 -20.00 3.53 -10.42
CA THR A 102 -19.31 4.81 -10.30
C THR A 102 -18.74 5.23 -11.66
N ASN A 103 -19.12 6.43 -12.09
CA ASN A 103 -18.66 6.99 -13.34
C ASN A 103 -17.15 7.20 -13.33
N ILE A 104 -16.49 6.91 -14.46
CA ILE A 104 -15.06 7.17 -14.62
C ILE A 104 -14.82 8.68 -14.70
N GLY A 105 -15.63 9.38 -15.51
CA GLY A 105 -15.54 10.83 -15.68
C GLY A 105 -14.30 11.32 -16.42
N VAL A 106 -14.14 12.65 -16.46
CA VAL A 106 -12.98 13.34 -17.05
C VAL A 106 -12.54 14.42 -16.08
N ALA A 107 -11.24 14.50 -15.80
CA ALA A 107 -10.67 15.52 -14.93
C ALA A 107 -10.69 16.89 -15.63
N LYS A 108 -11.61 17.75 -15.22
CA LYS A 108 -11.69 19.15 -15.63
C LYS A 108 -11.18 20.02 -14.50
N ARG A 109 -10.34 21.01 -14.82
CA ARG A 109 -9.86 21.97 -13.82
C ARG A 109 -11.00 22.74 -13.21
N ASP A 110 -11.01 22.80 -11.88
CA ASP A 110 -11.78 23.81 -11.19
C ASP A 110 -11.10 25.17 -11.39
N LYS A 111 -11.90 26.19 -11.67
CA LYS A 111 -11.43 27.57 -11.90
C LYS A 111 -11.79 28.48 -10.73
N ASP A 112 -12.62 28.00 -9.80
CA ASP A 112 -12.95 28.75 -8.61
C ASP A 112 -11.75 28.73 -7.65
N SER A 113 -11.19 29.91 -7.38
CA SER A 113 -10.05 30.07 -6.47
C SER A 113 -10.42 29.79 -5.00
N ASN A 114 -11.71 29.74 -4.67
CA ASN A 114 -12.18 29.38 -3.34
C ASN A 114 -12.50 27.88 -3.19
N SER A 115 -12.42 27.10 -4.27
CA SER A 115 -12.68 25.66 -4.23
C SER A 115 -11.59 24.95 -3.43
N PRO A 116 -11.96 23.99 -2.56
CA PRO A 116 -10.98 23.15 -1.89
C PRO A 116 -10.33 22.12 -2.83
N PHE A 117 -10.83 21.99 -4.07
CA PHE A 117 -10.36 20.99 -5.03
C PHE A 117 -9.77 21.63 -6.29
N TRP A 118 -8.79 20.95 -6.88
CA TRP A 118 -8.17 21.35 -8.15
C TRP A 118 -8.96 20.88 -9.38
N TYR A 119 -9.80 19.87 -9.22
CA TYR A 119 -10.65 19.32 -10.27
C TYR A 119 -12.13 19.32 -9.87
N LEU A 120 -13.01 19.39 -10.86
CA LEU A 120 -14.45 19.28 -10.68
C LEU A 120 -14.88 17.82 -10.49
N ASP A 121 -15.99 17.62 -9.77
CA ASP A 121 -16.65 16.31 -9.57
C ASP A 121 -15.75 15.23 -8.93
N THR A 122 -14.77 15.65 -8.12
CA THR A 122 -13.84 14.78 -7.38
C THR A 122 -14.55 13.82 -6.43
N GLU A 123 -15.70 14.20 -5.89
CA GLU A 123 -16.48 13.35 -4.99
C GLU A 123 -17.43 12.41 -5.73
N LYS A 124 -17.60 12.58 -7.05
CA LYS A 124 -18.58 11.83 -7.84
C LYS A 124 -17.94 10.82 -8.78
N TRP A 125 -16.79 11.17 -9.37
CA TRP A 125 -16.20 10.40 -10.47
C TRP A 125 -14.78 9.94 -10.14
N LEU A 126 -14.46 8.71 -10.56
CA LEU A 126 -13.20 8.04 -10.22
C LEU A 126 -11.97 8.79 -10.71
N TYR A 127 -11.97 9.24 -11.98
CA TYR A 127 -10.77 9.83 -12.57
C TYR A 127 -10.45 11.24 -12.04
N PRO A 128 -11.41 12.17 -11.87
CA PRO A 128 -11.16 13.42 -11.16
C PRO A 128 -10.65 13.21 -9.74
N ASN A 129 -11.23 12.26 -9.00
CA ASN A 129 -10.77 11.91 -7.64
C ASN A 129 -9.31 11.46 -7.63
N TYR A 130 -8.93 10.56 -8.55
CA TYR A 130 -7.55 10.13 -8.71
C TYR A 130 -6.60 11.28 -9.09
N CYS A 131 -7.02 12.16 -10.00
CA CYS A 131 -6.20 13.31 -10.39
C CYS A 131 -5.99 14.30 -9.24
N GLU A 132 -7.01 14.50 -8.39
CA GLU A 132 -6.93 15.28 -7.15
C GLU A 132 -5.92 14.66 -6.18
N TYR A 133 -6.02 13.36 -5.93
CA TYR A 133 -5.05 12.62 -5.11
C TYR A 133 -3.61 12.75 -5.65
N CYS A 134 -3.42 12.60 -6.97
CA CYS A 134 -2.09 12.76 -7.57
C CYS A 134 -1.54 14.17 -7.35
N HIS A 135 -2.40 15.18 -7.51
CA HIS A 135 -2.01 16.56 -7.26
C HIS A 135 -1.58 16.77 -5.81
N ASN A 136 -2.35 16.26 -4.84
CA ASN A 136 -2.08 16.42 -3.41
C ASN A 136 -0.88 15.61 -2.93
N SER A 137 -0.59 14.46 -3.55
CA SER A 137 0.60 13.63 -3.25
C SER A 137 1.87 14.09 -3.98
N GLY A 138 1.79 15.11 -4.84
CA GLY A 138 2.91 15.56 -5.68
C GLY A 138 3.28 14.57 -6.80
N THR A 139 2.45 13.56 -7.06
CA THR A 139 2.66 12.58 -8.12
C THR A 139 1.99 13.01 -9.42
N LYS A 140 2.59 12.66 -10.56
CA LYS A 140 1.98 12.97 -11.86
C LYS A 140 0.96 11.90 -12.23
N GLY A 141 -0.31 12.28 -12.26
CA GLY A 141 -1.39 11.41 -12.73
C GLY A 141 -1.17 10.92 -14.16
N VAL A 142 -1.55 9.66 -14.41
CA VAL A 142 -1.54 9.08 -15.76
C VAL A 142 -2.73 9.57 -16.57
N SER A 143 -2.66 9.44 -17.90
CA SER A 143 -3.79 9.78 -18.78
C SER A 143 -5.00 8.90 -18.52
N LEU A 144 -6.21 9.41 -18.77
CA LEU A 144 -7.48 8.72 -18.56
C LEU A 144 -7.49 7.30 -19.12
N ARG A 145 -7.02 7.13 -20.37
CA ARG A 145 -6.97 5.80 -21.01
C ARG A 145 -6.06 4.84 -20.25
N ARG A 146 -4.89 5.32 -19.79
CA ARG A 146 -3.95 4.50 -19.00
C ARG A 146 -4.55 4.17 -17.64
N PHE A 147 -5.15 5.15 -16.97
CA PHE A 147 -5.83 4.97 -15.68
C PHE A 147 -6.87 3.85 -15.76
N VAL A 148 -7.77 3.90 -16.75
CA VAL A 148 -8.82 2.87 -16.91
C VAL A 148 -8.23 1.47 -17.11
N ASN A 149 -7.19 1.35 -17.94
CA ASN A 149 -6.55 0.07 -18.20
C ASN A 149 -5.84 -0.47 -16.96
N LEU A 150 -5.06 0.37 -16.28
CA LEU A 150 -4.32 -0.01 -15.08
C LEU A 150 -5.24 -0.34 -13.92
N LEU A 151 -6.32 0.42 -13.73
CA LEU A 151 -7.31 0.14 -12.69
C LEU A 151 -8.05 -1.19 -12.96
N SER A 152 -8.42 -1.46 -14.22
CA SER A 152 -9.05 -2.73 -14.56
C SER A 152 -8.11 -3.92 -14.36
N ASP A 153 -6.83 -3.78 -14.70
CA ASP A 153 -5.82 -4.82 -14.48
C ASP A 153 -5.56 -5.05 -12.99
N LEU A 154 -5.35 -3.97 -12.23
CA LEU A 154 -5.15 -4.01 -10.80
C LEU A 154 -6.33 -4.70 -10.11
N GLY A 155 -7.56 -4.26 -10.37
CA GLY A 155 -8.73 -4.84 -9.73
C GLY A 155 -8.96 -6.31 -10.10
N LYS A 156 -8.94 -6.65 -11.40
CA LYS A 156 -9.26 -8.02 -11.85
C LYS A 156 -8.12 -9.00 -11.66
N ASN A 157 -6.94 -8.65 -12.16
CA ASN A 157 -5.84 -9.61 -12.33
C ASN A 157 -4.96 -9.66 -11.08
N GLN A 158 -4.78 -8.54 -10.39
CA GLN A 158 -3.90 -8.48 -9.21
C GLN A 158 -4.67 -8.69 -7.90
N LEU A 159 -5.89 -8.14 -7.80
CA LEU A 159 -6.72 -8.23 -6.58
C LEU A 159 -7.84 -9.27 -6.67
N GLY A 160 -8.12 -9.83 -7.85
CA GLY A 160 -9.18 -10.85 -8.02
C GLY A 160 -10.61 -10.32 -7.84
N LEU A 161 -10.82 -9.01 -7.94
CA LEU A 161 -12.13 -8.38 -7.77
C LEU A 161 -12.98 -8.47 -9.06
N ASP A 162 -14.28 -8.74 -8.91
CA ASP A 162 -15.23 -8.69 -10.02
C ASP A 162 -15.67 -7.25 -10.32
N ILE A 163 -14.74 -6.48 -10.89
CA ILE A 163 -15.04 -5.12 -11.38
C ILE A 163 -15.29 -5.16 -12.89
N ARG A 164 -16.26 -4.39 -13.39
CA ARG A 164 -16.55 -4.35 -14.84
C ARG A 164 -16.61 -2.93 -15.35
N LYS A 165 -15.91 -2.66 -16.45
CA LYS A 165 -16.05 -1.41 -17.18
C LYS A 165 -17.23 -1.53 -18.14
N GLU A 166 -18.21 -0.66 -17.99
CA GLU A 166 -19.38 -0.58 -18.87
C GLU A 166 -19.57 0.84 -19.38
N ARG A 167 -20.54 1.01 -20.27
CA ARG A 167 -20.90 2.31 -20.85
C ARG A 167 -22.41 2.40 -21.02
N ASP A 168 -22.95 3.58 -20.75
CA ASP A 168 -24.33 3.94 -21.03
C ASP A 168 -24.43 5.31 -21.74
N ARG A 169 -25.63 5.89 -21.75
CA ARG A 169 -25.90 7.23 -22.30
C ARG A 169 -25.25 8.37 -21.51
N HIS A 170 -24.86 8.14 -20.25
CA HIS A 170 -24.26 9.12 -19.35
C HIS A 170 -22.73 9.04 -19.32
N GLY A 171 -22.15 7.94 -19.79
CA GLY A 171 -20.71 7.81 -20.00
C GLY A 171 -20.17 6.42 -19.72
N SER A 172 -18.86 6.33 -19.52
CA SER A 172 -18.21 5.09 -19.09
C SER A 172 -18.14 5.04 -17.56
N TYR A 173 -18.41 3.89 -16.98
CA TYR A 173 -18.42 3.66 -15.54
C TYR A 173 -17.79 2.31 -15.19
N PHE A 174 -17.42 2.16 -13.91
CA PHE A 174 -17.10 0.86 -13.34
C PHE A 174 -18.25 0.37 -12.46
N VAL A 175 -18.60 -0.89 -12.61
CA VAL A 175 -19.39 -1.68 -11.65
C VAL A 175 -18.41 -2.33 -10.67
N GLY A 176 -18.76 -2.38 -9.39
CA GLY A 176 -17.93 -3.02 -8.35
C GLY A 176 -17.08 -2.04 -7.53
N LEU A 177 -17.08 -0.74 -7.87
CA LEU A 177 -16.23 0.27 -7.23
C LEU A 177 -17.06 1.47 -6.80
N LYS A 178 -16.84 1.96 -5.58
CA LYS A 178 -17.49 3.15 -5.02
C LYS A 178 -16.49 4.06 -4.32
N LEU A 179 -16.61 5.37 -4.49
CA LEU A 179 -15.80 6.34 -3.75
C LEU A 179 -16.16 6.34 -2.27
N ARG A 180 -15.16 6.43 -1.40
CA ARG A 180 -15.33 6.65 0.05
C ARG A 180 -15.75 8.09 0.27
N MET A 181 -16.98 8.29 0.75
CA MET A 181 -17.53 9.63 1.02
C MET A 181 -16.93 10.29 2.26
N GLU A 182 -16.21 9.56 3.11
CA GLU A 182 -15.99 9.95 4.52
C GLU A 182 -14.60 10.55 4.82
N MET A 183 -13.62 10.45 3.91
CA MET A 183 -12.21 10.79 4.21
C MET A 183 -11.72 12.15 3.67
N MET A 184 -12.53 12.90 2.91
CA MET A 184 -12.07 14.17 2.31
C MET A 184 -12.09 15.39 3.25
N ILE A 185 -12.51 15.26 4.51
CA ILE A 185 -12.69 16.40 5.44
C ILE A 185 -11.48 16.61 6.39
N HIS A 186 -10.44 15.77 6.37
CA HIS A 186 -9.41 15.77 7.43
C HIS A 186 -7.94 15.88 6.98
N HIS A 187 -7.65 16.79 6.06
CA HIS A 187 -6.30 17.38 6.00
C HIS A 187 -6.39 18.90 5.81
N ARG A 188 -6.39 19.61 6.95
CA ARG A 188 -5.88 20.98 7.08
C ARG A 188 -4.54 20.92 7.81
#